data_AF-A0A961WWF3-F1
#
_entry.id   AF-A0A961WWF3-F1
#
_cell.length_a   1.000
_cell.length_b   1.000
_cell.length_c   1.000
_cell.angle_alpha   90.00
_cell.angle_beta   90.00
_cell.angle_gamma   90.00
#
_symmetry.space_group_name_H-M   'P 1'
#
loop_
_entity.id
_entity.type
_entity.pdbx_description
1 polymer ?
#
loop_
_entity_poly.entity_id
_entity_poly.type
_entity_poly.pdbx_seq_one_letter_code
_entity_poly.pdbx_strand_id
1 'polypeptide(L)'
;MFKGRSAYFKLLAATIVLAVMALVFLSPIGNVVFVILLISFIGIPVAMALALIPPIALFLVLASLFAWPVRKRGWKAVLAAFIPAAAAMFLIPAGMNILAEREAQDLVSGDNAPVAAPFTGRSLALLVRPRHKEECLNLCQRALVSGAVQTFIVASMKRTWPEPDLEAEGTAYWLERREKCEPVKLRG
;
A
#
# COMPACT_ATOMS: atom_id res chain seq x y z
N MET A 1 -12.98 -51.72 6.40
CA MET A 1 -13.72 -50.55 5.86
C MET A 1 -13.71 -49.29 6.77
N PHE A 2 -12.90 -49.21 7.86
CA PHE A 2 -12.98 -48.12 8.87
C PHE A 2 -11.86 -47.05 8.82
N LYS A 3 -10.81 -47.22 8.02
CA LYS A 3 -9.60 -46.37 8.11
C LYS A 3 -9.80 -44.92 7.63
N GLY A 4 -10.77 -44.66 6.75
CA GLY A 4 -11.08 -43.31 6.24
C GLY A 4 -11.75 -42.38 7.25
N ARG A 5 -12.64 -42.92 8.12
CA ARG A 5 -13.32 -42.14 9.16
C ARG A 5 -12.37 -41.61 10.24
N SER A 6 -11.35 -42.39 10.59
CA SER A 6 -10.33 -42.00 11.58
C SER A 6 -9.47 -40.83 11.09
N ALA A 7 -9.08 -40.81 9.81
CA ALA A 7 -8.26 -39.74 9.26
C ALA A 7 -8.99 -38.38 9.21
N TYR A 8 -10.25 -38.38 8.79
CA TYR A 8 -11.07 -37.17 8.77
C TYR A 8 -11.32 -36.62 10.18
N PHE A 9 -11.56 -37.49 11.16
CA PHE A 9 -11.77 -37.06 12.55
C PHE A 9 -10.52 -36.40 13.16
N LYS A 10 -9.32 -36.94 12.88
CA LYS A 10 -8.06 -36.31 13.29
C LYS A 10 -7.85 -34.95 12.63
N LEU A 11 -8.16 -34.83 11.34
CA LEU A 11 -8.11 -33.56 10.62
C LEU A 11 -9.05 -32.54 11.27
N LEU A 12 -10.32 -32.92 11.50
CA LEU A 12 -11.33 -32.04 12.08
C LEU A 12 -10.99 -31.59 13.50
N ALA A 13 -10.47 -32.50 14.34
CA ALA A 13 -9.99 -32.15 15.68
C ALA A 13 -8.83 -31.15 15.62
N ALA A 14 -7.85 -31.37 14.74
CA ALA A 14 -6.74 -30.44 14.53
C ALA A 14 -7.22 -29.07 14.03
N THR A 15 -8.17 -29.04 13.09
CA THR A 15 -8.77 -27.81 12.57
C THR A 15 -9.46 -27.02 13.69
N ILE A 16 -10.24 -27.67 14.57
CA ILE A 16 -10.92 -26.99 15.68
C ILE A 16 -9.91 -26.37 16.64
N VAL A 17 -8.89 -27.12 17.06
CA VAL A 17 -7.86 -26.61 17.99
C VAL A 17 -7.13 -25.41 17.39
N LEU A 18 -6.69 -25.51 16.14
CA LEU A 18 -5.99 -24.42 15.45
C LEU A 18 -6.88 -23.22 15.16
N ALA A 19 -8.17 -23.43 14.86
CA ALA A 19 -9.12 -22.34 14.66
C ALA A 19 -9.36 -21.56 15.97
N VAL A 20 -9.50 -22.26 17.11
CA VAL A 20 -9.62 -21.61 18.42
C VAL A 20 -8.35 -20.83 18.75
N MET A 21 -7.17 -21.42 18.52
CA MET A 21 -5.88 -20.73 18.72
C MET A 21 -5.75 -19.49 17.84
N ALA A 22 -6.14 -19.57 16.57
CA ALA A 22 -6.14 -18.44 15.65
C ALA A 22 -7.11 -17.34 16.11
N LEU A 23 -8.28 -17.70 16.62
CA LEU A 23 -9.28 -16.74 17.10
C LEU A 23 -8.82 -16.01 18.38
N VAL A 24 -8.14 -16.73 19.29
CA VAL A 24 -7.48 -16.12 20.45
C VAL A 24 -6.35 -15.20 20.02
N PHE A 25 -5.54 -15.61 19.04
CA PHE A 25 -4.45 -14.79 18.52
C PHE A 25 -4.95 -13.49 17.84
N LEU A 26 -6.04 -13.58 17.08
CA LEU A 26 -6.68 -12.42 16.43
C LEU A 26 -7.49 -11.54 17.39
N SER A 27 -7.68 -11.97 18.64
CA SER A 27 -8.35 -11.17 19.65
C SER A 27 -7.50 -9.96 20.06
N PRO A 28 -8.10 -8.90 20.66
CA PRO A 28 -7.36 -7.76 21.17
C PRO A 28 -6.26 -8.16 22.15
N ILE A 29 -6.52 -9.17 22.99
CA ILE A 29 -5.57 -9.70 23.97
C ILE A 29 -4.39 -10.37 23.25
N GLY A 30 -4.67 -11.17 22.21
CA GLY A 30 -3.66 -11.83 21.39
C GLY A 30 -2.74 -10.83 20.68
N ASN A 31 -3.30 -9.75 20.13
CA ASN A 31 -2.53 -8.68 19.50
C ASN A 31 -1.58 -7.98 20.49
N VAL A 32 -2.02 -7.70 21.71
CA VAL A 32 -1.15 -7.09 22.74
C VAL A 32 0.03 -8.02 23.06
N VAL A 33 -0.23 -9.31 23.27
CA VAL A 33 0.84 -10.30 23.52
C VAL A 33 1.80 -10.40 22.34
N PHE A 34 1.28 -10.39 21.11
CA PHE A 34 2.10 -10.43 19.90
C PHE A 34 3.01 -9.21 19.77
N VAL A 35 2.50 -8.00 20.03
CA VAL A 35 3.29 -6.76 20.00
C VAL A 35 4.37 -6.78 21.09
N ILE A 36 4.06 -7.25 22.29
CA ILE A 36 5.06 -7.39 23.37
C ILE A 36 6.18 -8.36 22.95
N LEU A 37 5.82 -9.49 22.33
CA LEU A 37 6.80 -10.45 21.82
C LEU A 37 7.69 -9.85 20.74
N LEU A 38 7.16 -9.04 19.83
CA LEU A 38 7.95 -8.40 18.77
C LEU A 38 9.05 -7.45 19.27
N ILE A 39 8.90 -6.89 20.48
CA ILE A 39 9.89 -5.95 21.05
C ILE A 39 11.05 -6.72 21.72
N SER A 40 10.90 -8.02 21.96
CA SER A 40 11.92 -8.86 22.60
C SER A 40 12.79 -9.60 21.59
N PHE A 41 14.10 -9.67 21.83
CA PHE A 41 15.04 -10.46 21.01
C PHE A 41 14.67 -11.96 20.99
N ILE A 42 14.18 -12.48 22.11
CA ILE A 42 13.68 -13.87 22.21
C ILE A 42 12.25 -13.98 21.66
N GLY A 43 11.47 -12.90 21.72
CA GLY A 43 10.08 -12.89 21.31
C GLY A 43 9.88 -12.81 19.80
N ILE A 44 10.82 -12.27 19.01
CA ILE A 44 10.71 -12.22 17.54
C ILE A 44 10.56 -13.61 16.91
N PRO A 45 11.40 -14.63 17.20
CA PRO A 45 11.21 -15.99 16.69
C PRO A 45 9.84 -16.58 17.07
N VAL A 46 9.40 -16.33 18.31
CA VAL A 46 8.09 -16.80 18.80
C VAL A 46 6.97 -16.10 18.06
N ALA A 47 7.05 -14.79 17.87
CA ALA A 47 6.08 -14.00 17.12
C ALA A 47 6.00 -14.49 15.67
N MET A 48 7.13 -14.75 15.01
CA MET A 48 7.14 -15.32 13.66
C MET A 48 6.44 -16.69 13.60
N ALA A 49 6.69 -17.56 14.59
CA ALA A 49 5.99 -18.84 14.67
C ALA A 49 4.48 -18.67 14.91
N LEU A 50 4.08 -17.74 15.78
CA LEU A 50 2.68 -17.44 16.06
C LEU A 50 1.96 -16.81 14.86
N ALA A 51 2.65 -16.00 14.05
CA ALA A 51 2.11 -15.41 12.84
C ALA A 51 1.71 -16.45 11.78
N LEU A 52 2.25 -17.67 11.85
CA LEU A 52 1.86 -18.79 10.99
C LEU A 52 0.57 -19.49 11.45
N ILE A 53 0.10 -19.25 12.68
CA ILE A 53 -1.10 -19.92 13.21
C ILE A 53 -2.34 -19.57 12.37
N PRO A 54 -2.68 -18.29 12.10
CA PRO A 54 -3.84 -17.96 11.30
C PRO A 54 -3.85 -18.57 9.88
N PRO A 55 -2.77 -18.49 9.07
CA PRO A 55 -2.78 -19.07 7.72
C PRO A 55 -2.84 -20.61 7.76
N ILE A 56 -2.19 -21.27 8.73
CA ILE A 56 -2.28 -22.73 8.88
C ILE A 56 -3.70 -23.15 9.28
N ALA A 57 -4.33 -22.42 10.21
CA ALA A 57 -5.71 -22.68 10.62
C ALA A 57 -6.67 -22.53 9.43
N LEU A 58 -6.55 -21.45 8.66
CA LEU A 58 -7.36 -21.22 7.46
C LEU A 58 -7.17 -22.34 6.42
N PHE A 59 -5.92 -22.75 6.18
CA PHE A 59 -5.60 -23.84 5.27
C PHE A 59 -6.28 -25.16 5.70
N LEU A 60 -6.25 -25.50 6.99
CA LEU A 60 -6.89 -26.71 7.50
C LEU A 60 -8.42 -26.64 7.49
N VAL A 61 -9.00 -25.45 7.67
CA VAL A 61 -10.43 -25.23 7.48
C VAL A 61 -10.80 -25.53 6.02
N LEU A 62 -10.10 -24.94 5.06
CA LEU A 62 -10.32 -25.19 3.64
C LEU A 62 -10.13 -26.67 3.27
N ALA A 63 -9.05 -27.29 3.75
CA ALA A 63 -8.80 -28.72 3.53
C ALA A 63 -9.91 -29.59 4.12
N SER A 64 -10.45 -29.24 5.30
CA SER A 64 -11.57 -29.97 5.91
C SER A 64 -12.88 -29.83 5.13
N LEU A 65 -13.14 -28.65 4.54
CA LEU A 65 -14.29 -28.36 3.68
C LEU A 65 -14.22 -29.18 2.39
N PHE A 66 -13.06 -29.19 1.71
CA PHE A 66 -12.84 -29.99 0.51
C PHE A 66 -12.79 -31.50 0.80
N ALA A 67 -12.38 -31.90 2.01
CA ALA A 67 -12.34 -33.31 2.42
C ALA A 67 -13.73 -33.86 2.79
N TRP A 68 -14.67 -33.01 3.19
CA TRP A 68 -16.04 -33.42 3.58
C TRP A 68 -16.75 -34.32 2.55
N PRO A 69 -16.84 -33.96 1.25
CA PRO A 69 -17.51 -34.79 0.25
C PRO A 69 -16.81 -36.14 0.03
N VAL A 70 -15.49 -36.22 0.27
CA VAL A 70 -14.68 -37.41 0.00
C VAL A 70 -14.33 -38.21 1.26
N ARG A 71 -14.87 -37.84 2.43
CA ARG A 71 -14.53 -38.47 3.72
C ARG A 71 -14.77 -39.99 3.79
N LYS A 72 -15.68 -40.52 2.97
CA LYS A 72 -15.98 -41.97 2.90
C LYS A 72 -15.08 -42.73 1.92
N ARG A 73 -14.38 -42.05 1.00
CA ARG A 73 -13.53 -42.66 -0.05
C ARG A 73 -12.15 -43.13 0.45
N GLY A 74 -11.79 -42.83 1.70
CA GLY A 74 -10.55 -43.27 2.33
C GLY A 74 -9.51 -42.15 2.48
N TRP A 75 -8.40 -42.47 3.16
CA TRP A 75 -7.38 -41.48 3.57
C TRP A 75 -6.69 -40.78 2.39
N LYS A 76 -6.48 -41.49 1.26
CA LYS A 76 -5.90 -40.92 0.04
C LYS A 76 -6.75 -39.79 -0.53
N ALA A 77 -8.08 -39.96 -0.51
CA ALA A 77 -9.01 -38.94 -1.00
C ALA A 77 -9.05 -37.72 -0.06
N VAL A 78 -8.93 -37.93 1.26
CA VAL A 78 -8.79 -36.84 2.23
C VAL A 78 -7.48 -36.06 2.02
N LEU A 79 -6.37 -36.74 1.73
CA LEU A 79 -5.11 -36.05 1.39
C LEU A 79 -5.21 -35.28 0.07
N ALA A 80 -5.93 -35.80 -0.92
CA ALA A 80 -6.13 -35.08 -2.18
C ALA A 80 -6.86 -33.74 -1.99
N ALA A 81 -7.64 -33.56 -0.90
CA ALA A 81 -8.31 -32.31 -0.58
C ALA A 81 -7.35 -31.17 -0.16
N PHE A 82 -6.08 -31.47 0.14
CA PHE A 82 -5.07 -30.45 0.44
C PHE A 82 -4.66 -29.68 -0.82
N ILE A 83 -4.76 -30.29 -2.00
CA ILE A 83 -4.43 -29.67 -3.29
C ILE A 83 -5.36 -28.47 -3.59
N PRO A 84 -6.70 -28.64 -3.62
CA PRO A 84 -7.60 -27.50 -3.83
C PRO A 84 -7.57 -26.49 -2.68
N ALA A 85 -7.27 -26.92 -1.44
CA ALA A 85 -7.08 -25.99 -0.33
C ALA A 85 -5.86 -25.07 -0.53
N ALA A 86 -4.74 -25.64 -1.00
CA ALA A 86 -3.53 -24.86 -1.32
C ALA A 86 -3.78 -23.91 -2.50
N ALA A 87 -4.48 -24.38 -3.53
CA ALA A 87 -4.86 -23.54 -4.66
C ALA A 87 -5.75 -22.37 -4.21
N ALA A 88 -6.75 -22.62 -3.35
CA ALA A 88 -7.64 -21.59 -2.83
C ALA A 88 -6.89 -20.52 -2.00
N MET A 89 -5.89 -20.92 -1.20
CA MET A 89 -5.05 -19.98 -0.43
C MET A 89 -4.30 -18.98 -1.32
N PHE A 90 -4.02 -19.31 -2.58
CA PHE A 90 -3.35 -18.42 -3.52
C PHE A 90 -4.31 -17.70 -4.46
N LEU A 91 -5.28 -18.42 -5.01
CA LEU A 91 -6.19 -17.90 -6.03
C LEU A 91 -7.17 -16.87 -5.47
N ILE A 92 -7.66 -17.06 -4.24
CA ILE A 92 -8.64 -16.14 -3.64
C ILE A 92 -8.01 -14.76 -3.38
N PRO A 93 -6.85 -14.64 -2.68
CA PRO A 93 -6.21 -13.35 -2.48
C PRO A 93 -5.77 -12.70 -3.80
N ALA A 94 -5.24 -13.49 -4.75
CA ALA A 94 -4.84 -12.95 -6.05
C ALA A 94 -6.04 -12.34 -6.80
N GLY A 95 -7.18 -13.02 -6.81
CA GLY A 95 -8.41 -12.49 -7.41
C GLY A 95 -8.92 -11.23 -6.71
N MET A 96 -8.91 -11.21 -5.37
CA MET A 96 -9.29 -10.03 -4.59
C MET A 96 -8.37 -8.84 -4.84
N ASN A 97 -7.06 -9.05 -4.94
CA ASN A 97 -6.10 -7.99 -5.23
C ASN A 97 -6.33 -7.38 -6.61
N ILE A 98 -6.58 -8.20 -7.63
CA ILE A 98 -6.89 -7.70 -8.99
C ILE A 98 -8.16 -6.84 -8.99
N LEU A 99 -9.19 -7.25 -8.24
CA LEU A 99 -10.42 -6.46 -8.12
C LEU A 99 -10.17 -5.14 -7.41
N ALA A 100 -9.42 -5.16 -6.30
CA ALA A 100 -9.05 -3.96 -5.55
C ALA A 100 -8.20 -3.00 -6.40
N GLU A 101 -7.28 -3.51 -7.21
CA GLU A 101 -6.48 -2.70 -8.13
C GLU A 101 -7.32 -2.01 -9.19
N ARG A 102 -8.34 -2.69 -9.73
CA ARG A 102 -9.26 -2.08 -10.70
C ARG A 102 -10.08 -0.97 -10.08
N GLU A 103 -10.62 -1.20 -8.90
CA GLU A 103 -11.37 -0.17 -8.17
C GLU A 103 -10.49 1.03 -7.81
N ALA A 104 -9.23 0.79 -7.41
CA ALA A 104 -8.26 1.85 -7.19
C ALA A 104 -7.93 2.61 -8.49
N GLN A 105 -7.79 1.93 -9.62
CA GLN A 105 -7.57 2.56 -10.91
C GLN A 105 -8.78 3.40 -11.36
N ASP A 106 -10.00 2.91 -11.15
CA ASP A 106 -11.22 3.66 -11.46
C ASP A 106 -11.31 4.94 -10.63
N LEU A 107 -11.01 4.86 -9.33
CA LEU A 107 -10.95 6.03 -8.44
C LEU A 107 -9.87 7.04 -8.86
N VAL A 108 -8.69 6.56 -9.27
CA VAL A 108 -7.58 7.42 -9.70
C VAL A 108 -7.80 7.97 -11.13
N SER A 109 -8.53 7.26 -11.97
CA SER A 109 -8.81 7.69 -13.35
C SER A 109 -9.63 8.97 -13.41
N GLY A 110 -10.44 9.25 -12.39
CA GLY A 110 -11.18 10.52 -12.25
C GLY A 110 -10.33 11.72 -11.87
N ASP A 111 -9.16 11.49 -11.26
CA ASP A 111 -8.23 12.55 -10.80
C ASP A 111 -7.09 12.83 -11.80
N ASN A 112 -6.95 11.98 -12.82
CA ASN A 112 -6.00 12.19 -13.90
C ASN A 112 -6.59 13.16 -14.93
N ALA A 113 -6.50 14.46 -14.67
CA ALA A 113 -6.52 15.42 -15.77
C ALA A 113 -5.35 15.04 -16.71
N PRO A 114 -5.60 14.70 -17.99
CA PRO A 114 -4.51 14.44 -18.92
C PRO A 114 -3.62 15.68 -18.91
N VAL A 115 -2.33 15.50 -18.56
CA VAL A 115 -1.32 16.56 -18.67
C VAL A 115 -1.16 16.82 -20.16
N ALA A 116 -2.00 17.70 -20.67
CA ALA A 116 -2.11 18.03 -22.07
C ALA A 116 -0.86 18.78 -22.51
N ALA A 117 0.11 18.04 -23.09
CA ALA A 117 1.29 18.59 -23.74
C ALA A 117 2.16 19.45 -22.77
N PRO A 118 3.32 19.99 -23.18
CA PRO A 118 4.00 20.97 -22.31
C PRO A 118 3.05 22.15 -22.09
N PHE A 119 2.71 22.42 -20.83
CA PHE A 119 1.88 23.55 -20.43
C PHE A 119 2.49 24.84 -20.97
N THR A 120 1.90 25.42 -22.01
CA THR A 120 2.25 26.75 -22.53
C THR A 120 1.30 27.77 -21.91
N GLY A 121 1.53 28.11 -20.65
CA GLY A 121 0.77 29.13 -19.95
C GLY A 121 1.53 30.45 -19.90
N ARG A 122 0.82 31.59 -19.85
CA ARG A 122 1.47 32.88 -19.56
C ARG A 122 2.05 32.88 -18.14
N SER A 123 1.33 32.29 -17.19
CA SER A 123 1.72 32.26 -15.79
C SER A 123 1.51 30.87 -15.19
N LEU A 124 2.43 30.43 -14.35
CA LEU A 124 2.28 29.23 -13.51
C LEU A 124 2.52 29.59 -12.05
N ALA A 125 1.62 29.17 -11.16
CA ALA A 125 1.73 29.40 -9.73
C ALA A 125 2.02 28.08 -9.01
N LEU A 126 3.00 28.11 -8.10
CA LEU A 126 3.38 26.98 -7.27
C LEU A 126 3.19 27.36 -5.79
N LEU A 127 2.39 26.57 -5.09
CA LEU A 127 2.22 26.66 -3.64
C LEU A 127 3.26 25.79 -2.95
N VAL A 128 4.11 26.42 -2.15
CA VAL A 128 5.22 25.75 -1.47
C VAL A 128 4.95 25.73 0.04
N ARG A 129 5.37 24.66 0.72
CA ARG A 129 5.30 24.56 2.18
C ARG A 129 6.21 25.62 2.83
N PRO A 130 5.86 26.15 4.00
CA PRO A 130 6.59 27.23 4.67
C PRO A 130 8.03 26.86 5.09
N ARG A 131 8.38 25.56 5.06
CA ARG A 131 9.75 25.09 5.32
C ARG A 131 10.71 25.27 4.14
N HIS A 132 10.22 25.60 2.95
CA HIS A 132 11.08 25.91 1.82
C HIS A 132 11.01 27.41 1.60
N LYS A 133 12.18 28.05 1.50
CA LYS A 133 12.26 29.47 1.15
C LYS A 133 11.57 29.68 -0.18
N GLU A 134 10.95 30.85 -0.36
CA GLU A 134 10.30 31.31 -1.60
C GLU A 134 11.32 31.60 -2.71
N GLU A 135 12.35 30.78 -2.84
CA GLU A 135 13.39 30.89 -3.86
C GLU A 135 12.91 30.19 -5.15
N CYS A 136 13.25 30.77 -6.30
CA CYS A 136 13.03 30.13 -7.61
C CYS A 136 13.91 28.88 -7.73
N LEU A 137 13.35 27.73 -7.35
CA LEU A 137 13.99 26.41 -7.45
C LEU A 137 14.25 26.01 -8.91
N ASN A 138 14.99 24.90 -9.10
CA ASN A 138 15.33 24.34 -10.41
C ASN A 138 14.12 24.19 -11.37
N LEU A 139 12.94 23.91 -10.83
CA LEU A 139 11.71 23.81 -11.63
C LEU A 139 11.31 25.17 -12.24
N CYS A 140 11.35 26.24 -11.45
CA CYS A 140 11.05 27.60 -11.87
C CYS A 140 12.03 28.07 -12.95
N GLN A 141 13.34 27.87 -12.73
CA GLN A 141 14.36 28.21 -13.72
C GLN A 141 14.17 27.44 -15.03
N ARG A 142 13.95 26.12 -14.96
CA ARG A 142 13.78 25.28 -16.14
C ARG A 142 12.50 25.62 -16.90
N ALA A 143 11.40 25.93 -16.20
CA ALA A 143 10.14 26.31 -16.82
C ALA A 143 10.25 27.66 -17.55
N LEU A 144 10.93 28.65 -16.95
CA LEU A 144 11.19 29.95 -17.57
C LEU A 144 12.14 29.83 -18.76
N VAL A 145 13.28 29.16 -18.60
CA VAL A 145 14.32 29.02 -19.66
C VAL A 145 13.84 28.18 -20.84
N SER A 146 13.02 27.16 -20.60
CA SER A 146 12.42 26.37 -21.69
C SER A 146 11.31 27.10 -22.44
N GLY A 147 10.90 28.29 -21.98
CA GLY A 147 9.78 29.03 -22.54
C GLY A 147 8.42 28.37 -22.31
N ALA A 148 8.34 27.37 -21.42
CA ALA A 148 7.07 26.75 -21.04
C ALA A 148 6.13 27.77 -20.37
N VAL A 149 6.70 28.72 -19.61
CA VAL A 149 5.95 29.80 -18.96
C VAL A 149 6.67 31.15 -19.09
N GLN A 150 5.92 32.25 -19.15
CA GLN A 150 6.50 33.61 -19.18
C GLN A 150 6.76 34.14 -17.76
N THR A 151 5.86 33.82 -16.83
CA THR A 151 5.93 34.24 -15.43
C THR A 151 5.72 33.03 -14.51
N PHE A 152 6.54 32.89 -13.49
CA PHE A 152 6.44 31.84 -12.48
C PHE A 152 6.19 32.47 -11.11
N ILE A 153 5.10 32.14 -10.45
CA ILE A 153 4.71 32.71 -9.15
C ILE A 153 4.94 31.64 -8.08
N VAL A 154 5.69 31.97 -7.03
CA VAL A 154 5.89 31.09 -5.88
C VAL A 154 5.19 31.72 -4.69
N ALA A 155 4.19 31.04 -4.13
CA ALA A 155 3.47 31.48 -2.95
C ALA A 155 3.72 30.50 -1.79
N SER A 156 3.97 31.04 -0.60
CA SER A 156 4.13 30.25 0.62
C SER A 156 2.81 30.09 1.34
N MET A 157 2.45 28.85 1.69
CA MET A 157 1.24 28.60 2.48
C MET A 157 1.50 28.85 3.96
N LYS A 158 0.65 29.66 4.61
CA LYS A 158 0.72 29.91 6.07
C LYS A 158 0.39 28.68 6.91
N ARG A 159 -0.43 27.75 6.40
CA ARG A 159 -0.88 26.54 7.13
C ARG A 159 -0.71 25.27 6.30
N THR A 160 -0.50 24.16 7.01
CA THR A 160 -0.66 22.82 6.46
C THR A 160 -2.12 22.58 6.09
N TRP A 161 -2.36 22.12 4.86
CA TRP A 161 -3.56 21.54 4.25
C TRP A 161 -4.84 21.37 5.12
N PRO A 162 -6.06 21.65 4.60
CA PRO A 162 -6.42 21.52 3.17
C PRO A 162 -6.98 22.79 2.48
N GLU A 163 -7.05 23.94 3.15
CA GLU A 163 -7.60 25.16 2.53
C GLU A 163 -6.49 26.05 1.97
N PRO A 164 -6.49 26.34 0.66
CA PRO A 164 -5.55 27.31 0.08
C PRO A 164 -5.89 28.70 0.61
N ASP A 165 -4.89 29.37 1.21
CA ASP A 165 -5.00 30.77 1.61
C ASP A 165 -5.01 31.62 0.33
N LEU A 166 -6.19 32.08 -0.08
CA LEU A 166 -6.39 32.90 -1.28
C LEU A 166 -5.79 34.31 -1.13
N GLU A 167 -5.40 34.69 0.08
CA GLU A 167 -4.72 35.96 0.39
C GLU A 167 -3.20 35.78 0.57
N ALA A 168 -2.66 34.61 0.23
CA ALA A 168 -1.23 34.37 0.31
C ALA A 168 -0.47 35.26 -0.70
N GLU A 169 0.39 36.13 -0.17
CA GLU A 169 1.35 36.87 -0.97
C GLU A 169 2.38 35.90 -1.59
N GLY A 170 2.78 36.19 -2.82
CA GLY A 170 3.73 35.36 -3.57
C GLY A 170 4.71 36.20 -4.36
N THR A 171 5.89 35.63 -4.60
CA THR A 171 6.96 36.25 -5.37
C THR A 171 6.85 35.81 -6.84
N ALA A 172 6.77 36.78 -7.76
CA ALA A 172 6.75 36.54 -9.19
C ALA A 172 8.15 36.60 -9.79
N TYR A 173 8.49 35.62 -10.61
CA TYR A 173 9.76 35.49 -11.34
C TYR A 173 9.51 35.51 -12.85
N TRP A 174 10.35 36.21 -13.60
CA TRP A 174 10.32 36.25 -15.06
C TRP A 174 11.73 36.35 -15.61
N LEU A 175 11.91 35.99 -16.88
CA LEU A 175 13.19 36.21 -17.57
C LEU A 175 13.27 37.65 -18.06
N GLU A 176 14.18 38.40 -17.48
CA GLU A 176 14.52 39.74 -17.97
C GLU A 176 15.27 39.63 -19.30
N ARG A 177 14.72 40.25 -20.35
CA ARG A 177 15.36 40.28 -21.66
C ARG A 177 16.31 41.46 -21.72
N ARG A 178 17.62 41.19 -21.63
CA ARG A 178 18.67 42.20 -21.78
C ARG A 178 19.36 42.07 -23.12
N GLU A 179 19.76 43.19 -23.72
CA GLU A 179 20.52 43.21 -24.97
C GLU A 179 21.96 42.71 -24.80
N LYS A 180 22.50 42.79 -23.58
CA LYS A 180 23.85 42.30 -23.23
C LYS A 180 23.83 41.58 -21.89
N CYS A 181 24.49 40.42 -21.83
CA CYS A 181 24.75 39.71 -20.59
C CYS A 181 25.91 40.38 -19.84
N GLU A 182 25.65 40.96 -18.66
CA GLU A 182 26.72 41.42 -17.78
C GLU A 182 27.47 40.22 -17.17
N PRO A 183 28.80 40.32 -17.01
CA PRO A 183 29.57 39.25 -16.38
C PRO A 183 29.16 39.11 -14.91
N VAL A 184 28.65 37.92 -14.56
CA VAL A 184 28.28 37.57 -13.18
C VAL A 184 29.56 37.50 -12.34
N LYS A 185 29.68 38.37 -11.33
CA LYS A 185 30.72 38.23 -10.30
C LYS A 185 30.35 37.05 -9.40
N LEU A 186 30.92 35.89 -9.67
CA LEU A 186 30.89 34.77 -8.73
C LEU A 186 31.73 35.19 -7.51
N ARG A 187 31.09 35.36 -6.34
CA ARG A 187 31.81 35.48 -5.07
C ARG A 187 32.44 34.12 -4.78
N GLY A 188 33.78 34.08 -4.89
CA GLY A 188 34.58 32.98 -4.35
C GLY A 188 34.61 33.01 -2.82
#